data_AF-A0A972DDG1-F1
#
_entry.id   AF-A0A972DDG1-F1
#
_cell.length_a   1.000
_cell.length_b   1.000
_cell.length_c   1.000
_cell.angle_alpha   90.00
_cell.angle_beta   90.00
_cell.angle_gamma   90.00
#
_symmetry.space_group_name_H-M   'P 1'
#
loop_
_entity.id
_entity.type
_entity.pdbx_description
1 polymer ?
#
loop_
_entity_poly.entity_id
_entity_poly.type
_entity_poly.pdbx_seq_one_letter_code
_entity_poly.pdbx_strand_id
1 'polypeptide(L)'
;MTSIKNVAMQIADQERALRLLLLQQNPLKMEDRVFRALGTFMNARILAYEESLVLMNDIRMGVYTGMIRNFGIRTMNEILVSIKPGSLQQFKEKPLLPVEMDVVRAELIRDKMEKFFREDGGYGNVR
;
A
#
# COMPACT_ATOMS: atom_id res chain seq x y z
N MET A 1 -23.06 -21.29 -13.71
CA MET A 1 -22.42 -20.15 -12.99
C MET A 1 -21.08 -20.52 -12.34
N THR A 2 -20.29 -21.45 -12.91
CA THR A 2 -19.02 -21.95 -12.34
C THR A 2 -17.76 -21.39 -13.01
N SER A 3 -17.89 -20.84 -14.23
CA SER A 3 -16.73 -20.42 -15.04
C SER A 3 -15.91 -19.28 -14.42
N ILE A 4 -16.55 -18.21 -13.95
CA ILE A 4 -15.84 -17.03 -13.40
C ILE A 4 -15.05 -17.38 -12.13
N LYS A 5 -15.63 -18.19 -11.23
CA LYS A 5 -14.94 -18.62 -10.00
C LYS A 5 -13.71 -19.46 -10.31
N ASN A 6 -13.83 -20.37 -11.29
CA ASN A 6 -12.72 -21.23 -11.68
C ASN A 6 -11.58 -20.44 -12.32
N VAL A 7 -11.90 -19.50 -13.22
CA VAL A 7 -10.91 -18.60 -13.84
C VAL A 7 -10.24 -17.73 -12.78
N ALA A 8 -11.00 -17.16 -11.84
CA ALA A 8 -10.44 -16.35 -10.76
C ALA A 8 -9.47 -17.14 -9.86
N MET A 9 -9.80 -18.40 -9.54
CA MET A 9 -8.90 -19.28 -8.78
C MET A 9 -7.61 -19.59 -9.55
N GLN A 10 -7.69 -19.88 -10.85
CA GLN A 10 -6.51 -20.12 -11.68
C GLN A 10 -5.59 -18.90 -11.74
N ILE A 11 -6.15 -17.70 -11.91
CA ILE A 11 -5.38 -16.45 -11.89
C ILE A 11 -4.70 -16.27 -10.53
N ALA A 12 -5.41 -16.53 -9.43
CA ALA A 12 -4.85 -16.42 -8.09
C ALA A 12 -3.69 -17.41 -7.86
N ASP A 13 -3.81 -18.64 -8.35
CA ASP A 13 -2.76 -19.65 -8.20
C ASP A 13 -1.53 -19.34 -9.06
N GLN A 14 -1.74 -18.84 -10.29
CA GLN A 14 -0.65 -18.37 -11.14
C GLN A 14 0.09 -17.19 -10.51
N GLU A 15 -0.63 -16.22 -9.95
CA GLU A 15 -0.01 -15.08 -9.28
C GLU A 15 0.81 -15.51 -8.06
N ARG A 16 0.29 -16.43 -7.24
CA ARG A 16 1.03 -16.99 -6.10
C ARG A 16 2.32 -17.69 -6.54
N ALA A 17 2.26 -18.50 -7.60
CA ALA A 17 3.43 -19.18 -8.13
C ALA A 17 4.49 -18.19 -8.64
N LEU A 18 4.08 -17.15 -9.38
CA LEU A 18 4.96 -16.09 -9.85
C LEU A 18 5.59 -15.31 -8.68
N ARG A 19 4.81 -14.99 -7.64
CA ARG A 19 5.31 -14.30 -6.45
C ARG A 19 6.40 -15.10 -5.75
N LEU A 20 6.20 -16.41 -5.57
CA LEU A 20 7.20 -17.30 -4.97
C LEU A 20 8.47 -17.41 -5.82
N LEU A 21 8.32 -17.48 -7.14
CA LEU A 21 9.45 -17.50 -8.07
C LEU A 21 10.26 -16.20 -7.99
N LEU A 22 9.59 -15.03 -7.97
CA LEU A 22 10.26 -13.73 -7.82
C LEU A 22 11.01 -13.62 -6.49
N LEU A 23 10.43 -14.11 -5.39
CA LEU A 23 11.08 -14.18 -4.09
C LEU A 23 12.36 -15.02 -4.11
N GLN A 24 12.31 -16.19 -4.76
CA GLN A 24 13.45 -17.10 -4.84
C GLN A 24 14.56 -16.58 -5.74
N GLN A 25 14.20 -15.92 -6.85
CA GLN A 25 15.18 -15.44 -7.82
C GLN A 25 15.99 -14.25 -7.32
N ASN A 26 15.38 -13.31 -6.61
CA ASN A 26 16.08 -12.12 -6.13
C ASN A 26 15.45 -11.53 -4.85
N PRO A 27 15.71 -12.14 -3.69
CA PRO A 27 15.11 -11.70 -2.42
C PRO A 27 15.50 -10.28 -2.05
N LEU A 28 16.77 -9.89 -2.24
CA LEU A 28 17.27 -8.55 -1.91
C LEU A 28 16.63 -7.46 -2.78
N LYS A 29 16.42 -7.72 -4.08
CA LYS A 29 15.73 -6.76 -4.96
C LYS A 29 14.27 -6.60 -4.59
N MET A 30 13.62 -7.69 -4.15
CA MET A 30 12.25 -7.60 -3.65
C MET A 30 12.18 -6.78 -2.36
N GLU A 31 13.11 -7.04 -1.45
CA GLU A 31 13.24 -6.31 -0.20
C GLU A 31 13.46 -4.81 -0.43
N ASP A 32 14.44 -4.43 -1.27
CA ASP A 32 14.67 -3.03 -1.65
C ASP A 32 13.42 -2.37 -2.26
N ARG A 33 12.70 -3.09 -3.14
CA ARG A 33 11.45 -2.59 -3.71
C ARG A 33 10.39 -2.32 -2.64
N VAL A 34 10.18 -3.26 -1.72
CA VAL A 34 9.22 -3.13 -0.63
C VAL A 34 9.57 -1.94 0.26
N PHE A 35 10.84 -1.80 0.65
CA PHE A 35 11.27 -0.71 1.54
C PHE A 35 11.31 0.65 0.88
N ARG A 36 11.65 0.73 -0.42
CA ARG A 36 11.48 1.97 -1.19
C ARG A 36 10.02 2.37 -1.25
N ALA A 37 9.12 1.42 -1.49
CA ALA A 37 7.70 1.70 -1.51
C ALA A 37 7.22 2.24 -0.16
N LEU A 38 7.61 1.57 0.93
CA LEU A 38 7.30 2.00 2.30
C LEU A 38 7.85 3.40 2.61
N GLY A 39 9.12 3.64 2.29
CA GLY A 39 9.79 4.92 2.51
C GLY A 39 9.12 6.06 1.76
N THR A 40 8.79 5.86 0.48
CA THR A 40 8.04 6.84 -0.32
C THR A 40 6.66 7.08 0.30
N PHE A 41 5.93 6.02 0.64
CA PHE A 41 4.58 6.12 1.20
C PHE A 41 4.56 6.89 2.52
N MET A 42 5.61 6.75 3.35
CA MET A 42 5.72 7.45 4.64
C MET A 42 6.24 8.89 4.55
N ASN A 43 6.88 9.29 3.45
CA ASN A 43 7.59 10.58 3.39
C ASN A 43 7.19 11.50 2.23
N ALA A 44 6.57 10.97 1.17
CA ALA A 44 6.18 11.74 0.00
C ALA A 44 5.37 12.99 0.37
N ARG A 45 5.59 14.09 -0.35
CA ARG A 45 4.88 15.38 -0.18
C ARG A 45 3.78 15.61 -1.21
N ILE A 46 3.89 14.95 -2.35
CA ILE A 46 2.93 14.94 -3.44
C ILE A 46 2.85 13.47 -3.86
N LEU A 47 1.64 12.92 -3.93
CA LEU A 47 1.47 11.52 -4.30
C LEU A 47 0.16 11.31 -5.05
N ALA A 48 0.25 10.85 -6.30
CA ALA A 48 -0.92 10.54 -7.11
C ALA A 48 -1.69 9.32 -6.55
N TYR A 49 -2.97 9.19 -6.89
CA TYR A 49 -3.79 8.09 -6.40
C TYR A 49 -3.31 6.74 -6.96
N GLU A 50 -3.02 6.70 -8.26
CA GLU A 50 -2.54 5.51 -8.96
C GLU A 50 -1.17 5.07 -8.42
N GLU A 51 -0.28 6.04 -8.15
CA GLU A 51 1.01 5.78 -7.52
C GLU A 51 0.83 5.22 -6.10
N SER A 52 -0.10 5.79 -5.32
CA SER A 52 -0.43 5.29 -3.98
C SER A 52 -0.89 3.83 -4.00
N LEU A 53 -1.65 3.42 -5.02
CA LEU A 53 -2.08 2.02 -5.20
C LEU A 53 -0.90 1.09 -5.50
N VAL A 54 0.02 1.53 -6.37
CA VAL A 54 1.22 0.74 -6.71
C VAL A 54 2.10 0.56 -5.47
N LEU A 55 2.37 1.63 -4.73
CA LEU A 55 3.16 1.58 -3.50
C LEU A 55 2.49 0.68 -2.45
N MET A 56 1.18 0.79 -2.27
CA MET A 56 0.44 -0.06 -1.32
C MET A 56 0.49 -1.54 -1.72
N ASN A 57 0.46 -1.86 -3.01
CA ASN A 57 0.60 -3.25 -3.46
C ASN A 57 1.98 -3.82 -3.10
N ASP A 58 3.04 -3.03 -3.26
CA ASP A 58 4.39 -3.43 -2.88
C ASP A 58 4.53 -3.58 -1.36
N ILE A 59 3.96 -2.67 -0.57
CA ILE A 59 3.90 -2.78 0.89
C ILE A 59 3.12 -4.04 1.31
N ARG A 60 1.97 -4.30 0.68
CA ARG A 60 1.16 -5.49 0.93
C ARG A 60 1.90 -6.78 0.60
N MET A 61 2.72 -6.77 -0.45
CA MET A 61 3.62 -7.88 -0.75
C MET A 61 4.61 -8.07 0.41
N GLY A 62 5.24 -7.00 0.91
CA GLY A 62 6.10 -7.04 2.09
C GLY A 62 5.44 -7.62 3.35
N VAL A 63 4.15 -7.31 3.56
CA VAL A 63 3.37 -7.91 4.66
C VAL A 63 3.14 -9.41 4.42
N TYR A 64 2.76 -9.80 3.21
CA TYR A 64 2.52 -11.21 2.86
C TYR A 64 3.77 -12.08 2.99
N THR A 65 4.94 -11.52 2.65
CA THR A 65 6.23 -12.20 2.72
C THR A 65 6.87 -12.13 4.11
N GLY A 66 6.26 -11.40 5.05
CA GLY A 66 6.73 -11.25 6.43
C GLY A 66 7.91 -10.30 6.61
N MET A 67 8.23 -9.49 5.60
CA MET A 67 9.24 -8.41 5.66
C MET A 67 8.73 -7.23 6.51
N ILE A 68 7.45 -6.90 6.37
CA ILE A 68 6.75 -5.89 7.17
C ILE A 68 5.83 -6.61 8.14
N ARG A 69 6.03 -6.41 9.44
CA ARG A 69 5.21 -7.04 10.48
C ARG A 69 4.20 -6.05 11.03
N ASN A 70 3.15 -6.60 11.63
CA ASN A 70 2.06 -5.89 12.31
C ASN A 70 1.20 -4.97 11.43
N PHE A 71 1.59 -4.67 10.18
CA PHE A 71 0.76 -3.88 9.27
C PHE A 71 -0.41 -4.70 8.68
N GLY A 72 -1.57 -4.60 9.34
CA GLY A 72 -2.75 -5.40 9.00
C GLY A 72 -3.42 -5.00 7.68
N ILE A 73 -4.04 -5.99 7.01
CA ILE A 73 -4.83 -5.78 5.78
C ILE A 73 -5.99 -4.79 5.99
N ARG A 74 -6.59 -4.80 7.18
CA ARG A 74 -7.65 -3.84 7.54
C ARG A 74 -7.12 -2.40 7.46
N THR A 75 -6.00 -2.11 8.10
CA THR A 75 -5.36 -0.78 8.09
C THR A 75 -4.99 -0.34 6.69
N MET A 76 -4.42 -1.24 5.88
CA MET A 76 -4.13 -0.97 4.46
C MET A 76 -5.37 -0.52 3.70
N ASN A 77 -6.47 -1.28 3.85
CA ASN A 77 -7.73 -0.96 3.17
C ASN A 77 -8.33 0.37 3.67
N GLU A 78 -8.26 0.65 4.97
CA GLU A 78 -8.75 1.92 5.54
C GLU A 78 -7.97 3.12 5.01
N ILE A 79 -6.64 3.02 4.88
CA ILE A 79 -5.82 4.04 4.22
C ILE A 79 -6.29 4.21 2.78
N LEU A 80 -6.36 3.13 2.00
CA LEU A 80 -6.76 3.18 0.59
C LEU A 80 -8.14 3.80 0.38
N VAL A 81 -9.11 3.53 1.25
CA VAL A 81 -10.44 4.13 1.18
C VAL A 81 -10.37 5.63 1.46
N SER A 82 -9.62 6.03 2.49
CA SER A 82 -9.54 7.44 2.90
C SER A 82 -8.87 8.36 1.88
N ILE A 83 -7.98 7.82 1.04
CA ILE A 83 -7.22 8.59 0.04
C ILE A 83 -7.88 8.64 -1.34
N LYS A 84 -9.05 8.01 -1.49
CA LYS A 84 -9.81 8.05 -2.75
C LYS A 84 -10.19 9.49 -3.09
N PRO A 85 -10.21 9.89 -4.38
CA PRO A 85 -10.59 11.24 -4.78
C PRO A 85 -11.91 11.71 -4.15
N GLY A 86 -12.95 10.87 -4.18
CA GLY A 86 -14.25 11.20 -3.58
C GLY A 86 -14.21 11.39 -2.06
N SER A 87 -13.36 10.65 -1.36
CA SER A 87 -13.18 10.83 0.09
C SER A 87 -12.44 12.13 0.40
N LEU A 88 -11.36 12.43 -0.32
CA LEU A 88 -10.60 13.68 -0.14
C LEU A 88 -11.47 14.92 -0.43
N GLN A 89 -12.34 14.83 -1.44
CA GLN A 89 -13.28 15.88 -1.79
C GLN A 89 -14.31 16.14 -0.68
N GLN A 90 -14.75 15.10 0.04
CA GLN A 90 -15.69 15.23 1.16
C GLN A 90 -15.05 15.87 2.42
N PHE A 91 -13.73 15.78 2.57
CA PHE A 91 -13.01 16.36 3.70
C PHE A 91 -12.83 17.89 3.62
N LYS A 92 -13.13 18.52 2.48
CA LYS A 92 -12.92 19.96 2.28
C LYS A 92 -14.20 20.65 1.84
N GLU A 93 -14.41 21.85 2.34
CA GLU A 93 -15.57 22.70 2.00
C GLU A 93 -15.53 23.23 0.56
N LYS A 94 -14.35 23.21 -0.07
CA LYS A 94 -14.12 23.68 -1.44
C LYS A 94 -13.57 22.56 -2.31
N PRO A 95 -13.88 22.55 -3.62
CA PRO A 95 -13.28 21.59 -4.53
C PRO A 95 -11.77 21.72 -4.61
N LEU A 96 -11.08 20.57 -4.52
CA LEU A 96 -9.63 20.51 -4.66
C LEU A 96 -9.25 20.36 -6.13
N LEU A 97 -8.23 21.10 -6.56
CA LEU A 97 -7.55 20.85 -7.83
C LEU A 97 -6.78 19.52 -7.76
N PRO A 98 -6.47 18.89 -8.91
CA PRO A 98 -5.71 17.63 -8.95
C PRO A 98 -4.41 17.65 -8.14
N VAL A 99 -3.62 18.71 -8.28
CA VAL A 99 -2.35 18.87 -7.56
C VAL A 99 -2.57 19.02 -6.04
N GLU A 100 -3.61 19.74 -5.63
CA GLU A 100 -3.96 19.89 -4.22
C GLU A 100 -4.43 18.57 -3.61
N MET A 101 -5.20 17.77 -4.37
CA MET A 101 -5.57 16.42 -3.94
C MET A 101 -4.34 15.54 -3.70
N ASP A 102 -3.32 15.63 -4.55
CA ASP A 102 -2.10 14.84 -4.40
C ASP A 102 -1.28 15.24 -3.15
N VAL A 103 -1.27 16.53 -2.81
CA VAL A 103 -0.66 17.04 -1.57
C VAL A 103 -1.43 16.56 -0.34
N VAL A 104 -2.75 16.77 -0.32
CA VAL A 104 -3.62 16.37 0.80
C VAL A 104 -3.61 14.85 0.97
N ARG A 105 -3.57 14.08 -0.13
CA ARG A 105 -3.41 12.63 -0.10
C ARG A 105 -2.12 12.24 0.61
N ALA A 106 -1.01 12.81 0.16
CA ALA A 106 0.29 12.52 0.75
C ALA A 106 0.30 12.87 2.24
N GLU A 107 -0.29 13.99 2.64
CA GLU A 107 -0.45 14.37 4.06
C GLU A 107 -1.23 13.35 4.87
N LEU A 108 -2.43 12.98 4.42
CA LEU A 108 -3.29 12.02 5.11
C LEU A 108 -2.62 10.64 5.26
N ILE A 109 -1.88 10.21 4.25
CA ILE A 109 -1.12 8.96 4.28
C ILE A 109 -0.08 9.02 5.39
N ARG A 110 0.74 10.08 5.44
CA ARG A 110 1.80 10.21 6.45
C ARG A 110 1.23 10.22 7.86
N ASP A 111 0.16 10.96 8.09
CA ASP A 111 -0.49 11.03 9.40
C ASP A 111 -1.00 9.66 9.86
N LYS A 112 -1.61 8.89 8.94
CA LYS A 112 -2.08 7.53 9.24
C LYS A 112 -0.93 6.56 9.49
N MET A 113 0.11 6.62 8.67
CA MET A 113 1.29 5.77 8.82
C MET A 113 2.04 6.10 10.11
N GLU A 114 2.19 7.37 10.45
CA GLU A 114 2.86 7.80 11.68
C GLU A 114 2.12 7.33 12.93
N LYS A 115 0.79 7.47 12.97
CA LYS A 115 -0.03 6.94 14.07
C LYS A 115 0.18 5.44 14.22
N PHE A 116 0.12 4.71 13.12
CA PHE A 116 0.31 3.27 13.09
C PHE A 116 1.68 2.85 13.65
N PHE A 117 2.78 3.46 13.17
CA PHE A 117 4.11 3.11 13.64
C PHE A 117 4.38 3.59 15.07
N ARG A 118 3.72 4.63 15.57
CA ARG A 118 3.85 5.03 16.99
C ARG A 118 3.11 4.07 17.93
N GLU A 119 1.93 3.58 17.54
CA GLU A 119 1.11 2.67 18.35
C GLU A 119 1.72 1.26 18.45
N ASP A 120 2.37 0.78 17.39
CA ASP A 120 2.94 -0.58 17.33
C ASP A 120 4.44 -0.67 17.74
N GLY A 121 5.04 0.40 18.29
CA GLY A 121 6.43 0.35 18.81
C GLY A 121 7.55 0.71 17.82
N GLY A 122 7.23 1.45 16.76
CA GLY A 122 8.19 2.07 15.84
C GLY A 122 8.63 1.18 14.66
N TYR A 123 9.73 1.57 14.02
CA TYR A 123 10.40 0.76 12.97
C TYR A 123 10.92 -0.59 13.48
N GLY A 124 10.80 -0.91 14.78
CA GLY A 124 11.20 -2.20 15.38
C GLY A 124 10.41 -3.42 14.88
N ASN A 125 9.40 -3.20 14.03
CA ASN A 125 8.62 -4.25 13.38
C ASN A 125 9.07 -4.57 11.96
N VAL A 126 10.15 -3.92 11.51
CA VAL A 126 10.84 -4.19 10.27
C VAL A 126 11.99 -5.14 10.56
N ARG A 127 12.06 -6.26 9.84
CA ARG A 127 13.15 -7.22 9.98
C ARG A 127 14.44 -6.71 9.38
#